data_AF-A0A3B8WR30-F1
#
_entry.id   AF-A0A3B8WR30-F1
#
_cell.length_a   1.000
_cell.length_b   1.000
_cell.length_c   1.000
_cell.angle_alpha   90.00
_cell.angle_beta   90.00
_cell.angle_gamma   90.00
#
_symmetry.space_group_name_H-M   'P 1'
#
loop_
_entity.id
_entity.type
_entity.pdbx_description
1 polymer ?
#
loop_
_entity_poly.entity_id
_entity_poly.type
_entity_poly.pdbx_seq_one_letter_code
_entity_poly.pdbx_strand_id
1 'polypeptide(L)'
;EVTDVSLAISLHAPNDELRNQLVPLNKKYPIAELLAATRRYLSRLPDKRKATIEYTVIEGVNDQPEHARELVVLLKGLPCKINLIPF
;
A
#
# COMPACT_ATOMS: atom_id res chain seq x y z
N GLU A 1 -23.23 2.04 -10.71
CA GLU A 1 -23.20 1.69 -9.28
C GLU A 1 -21.81 1.91 -8.72
N VAL A 2 -21.72 2.48 -7.52
CA VAL A 2 -20.47 2.50 -6.72
C VAL A 2 -20.77 1.63 -5.51
N THR A 3 -20.00 0.57 -5.32
CA THR A 3 -20.15 -0.32 -4.16
C THR A 3 -19.20 0.15 -3.05
N ASP A 4 -19.77 0.48 -1.90
CA ASP A 4 -19.05 0.99 -0.74
C ASP A 4 -18.53 -0.14 0.16
N VAL A 5 -17.31 -0.59 -0.10
CA VAL A 5 -16.68 -1.71 0.61
C VAL A 5 -15.41 -1.29 1.34
N SER A 6 -14.96 -2.12 2.28
CA SER A 6 -13.63 -1.98 2.86
C SER A 6 -12.57 -2.28 1.80
N LEU A 7 -11.51 -1.46 1.75
CA LEU A 7 -10.44 -1.59 0.76
C LEU A 7 -9.15 -2.11 1.42
N ALA A 8 -8.65 -3.23 0.90
CA ALA A 8 -7.29 -3.73 1.17
C ALA A 8 -6.41 -3.55 -0.08
N ILE A 9 -5.13 -3.24 0.13
CA ILE A 9 -4.16 -2.96 -0.94
C ILE A 9 -2.93 -3.83 -0.73
N SER A 10 -2.66 -4.68 -1.70
CA SER A 10 -1.45 -5.49 -1.80
C SER A 10 -0.27 -4.62 -2.25
N LEU A 11 0.40 -3.99 -1.28
CA LEU A 11 1.50 -3.04 -1.53
C LEU A 11 2.86 -3.76 -1.59
N HIS A 12 3.19 -4.50 -0.52
CA HIS A 12 4.36 -5.39 -0.38
C HIS A 12 5.76 -4.78 -0.58
N ALA A 13 5.88 -3.49 -0.89
CA ALA A 13 7.16 -2.81 -1.04
C ALA A 13 7.02 -1.31 -0.72
N PRO A 14 8.07 -0.68 -0.17
CA PRO A 14 8.04 0.72 0.22
C PRO A 14 8.44 1.68 -0.91
N ASN A 15 8.96 1.16 -2.04
CA ASN A 15 9.42 1.94 -3.18
C ASN A 15 9.12 1.22 -4.51
N ASP A 16 9.11 1.96 -5.62
CA ASP A 16 8.76 1.41 -6.93
C ASP A 16 9.77 0.39 -7.46
N GLU A 17 11.06 0.52 -7.10
CA GLU A 17 12.10 -0.40 -7.54
C GLU A 17 11.84 -1.82 -7.02
N LEU A 18 11.61 -1.95 -5.72
CA LEU A 18 11.29 -3.22 -5.09
C LEU A 18 9.91 -3.71 -5.52
N ARG A 19 8.93 -2.80 -5.62
CA ARG A 19 7.57 -3.18 -6.02
C ARG A 19 7.51 -3.68 -7.46
N ASN A 20 8.35 -3.17 -8.36
CA ASN A 20 8.47 -3.67 -9.73
C ASN A 20 8.96 -5.12 -9.81
N GLN A 21 9.70 -5.59 -8.80
CA GLN A 21 10.18 -6.96 -8.70
C GLN A 21 9.11 -7.86 -8.06
N LEU A 22 8.52 -7.43 -6.94
CA LEU A 22 7.56 -8.22 -6.17
C LEU A 22 6.15 -8.24 -6.77
N VAL A 23 5.71 -7.13 -7.36
CA VAL A 23 4.37 -6.94 -7.93
C VAL A 23 4.50 -6.31 -9.32
N PRO A 24 4.73 -7.11 -10.39
CA PRO A 24 5.06 -6.60 -11.73
C PRO A 24 4.05 -5.61 -12.32
N LEU A 25 2.79 -5.64 -11.87
CA LEU A 25 1.76 -4.67 -12.22
C LEU A 25 2.15 -3.21 -11.90
N ASN A 26 3.05 -3.00 -10.93
CA ASN A 26 3.56 -1.69 -10.55
C ASN A 26 4.21 -0.92 -11.72
N LYS A 27 4.79 -1.64 -12.69
CA LYS A 27 5.38 -1.02 -13.89
C LYS A 27 4.34 -0.28 -14.73
N LYS A 28 3.08 -0.72 -14.67
CA LYS A 28 1.96 -0.08 -15.36
C LYS A 28 1.26 0.96 -14.49
N TYR A 29 1.11 0.67 -13.20
CA TYR A 29 0.45 1.55 -12.22
C TYR A 29 1.36 1.72 -10.98
N PRO A 30 2.27 2.71 -11.01
CA PRO A 30 3.24 2.95 -9.94
C PRO A 30 2.58 3.29 -8.60
N ILE A 31 3.34 3.20 -7.51
CA ILE A 31 2.83 3.40 -6.15
C ILE A 31 2.12 4.75 -6.01
N ALA A 32 2.69 5.83 -6.56
CA ALA A 32 2.10 7.16 -6.46
C ALA A 32 0.67 7.21 -7.06
N GLU A 33 0.46 6.56 -8.21
CA GLU A 33 -0.84 6.48 -8.86
C GLU A 33 -1.82 5.61 -8.06
N LEU A 34 -1.35 4.46 -7.56
CA LEU A 34 -2.11 3.58 -6.67
C LEU A 34 -2.61 4.34 -5.44
N LEU A 35 -1.72 5.02 -4.72
CA LEU A 35 -2.08 5.76 -3.51
C LEU A 35 -2.99 6.96 -3.82
N ALA A 36 -2.83 7.61 -4.98
CA ALA A 36 -3.75 8.64 -5.43
C ALA A 36 -5.16 8.08 -5.70
N ALA A 37 -5.26 6.91 -6.35
CA ALA A 37 -6.53 6.23 -6.56
C ALA A 37 -7.18 5.82 -5.23
N THR A 38 -6.40 5.30 -4.29
CA THR A 38 -6.88 4.97 -2.93
C THR A 38 -7.42 6.20 -2.22
N ARG A 39 -6.70 7.33 -2.25
CA ARG A 39 -7.16 8.58 -1.63
C ARG A 39 -8.48 9.06 -2.24
N ARG A 40 -8.61 9.00 -3.58
CA ARG A 40 -9.86 9.34 -4.27
C ARG A 40 -11.02 8.41 -3.91
N TYR A 41 -10.75 7.12 -3.68
CA TYR A 41 -11.76 6.18 -3.24
C TYR A 41 -12.23 6.51 -1.82
N LEU A 42 -11.28 6.62 -0.88
CA LEU A 42 -11.58 6.91 0.52
C LEU A 42 -12.30 8.26 0.70
N SER A 43 -11.98 9.28 -0.10
CA SER A 43 -12.64 10.59 -0.01
C SER A 43 -14.10 10.59 -0.46
N ARG A 44 -14.55 9.54 -1.16
CA ARG A 44 -15.94 9.39 -1.61
C ARG A 44 -16.78 8.56 -0.65
N LEU A 45 -16.16 7.89 0.33
CA LEU A 45 -16.88 7.09 1.30
C LEU A 45 -17.60 8.01 2.31
N PRO A 46 -18.83 7.66 2.71
CA PRO A 46 -19.62 8.46 3.66
C PRO A 46 -19.06 8.42 5.09
N ASP A 47 -18.14 7.50 5.38
CA ASP A 47 -17.57 7.24 6.70
C ASP A 47 -16.04 7.32 6.71
N LYS A 48 -15.45 7.31 7.92
CA LYS A 48 -14.00 7.49 8.12
C LYS A 48 -13.21 6.17 8.02
N ARG A 49 -13.61 5.27 7.12
CA ARG A 49 -12.90 3.99 6.91
C ARG A 49 -11.45 4.25 6.49
N LYS A 50 -10.55 3.40 6.98
CA LYS A 50 -9.13 3.41 6.65
C LYS A 50 -8.85 2.27 5.67
N ALA A 51 -7.94 2.48 4.73
CA ALA A 51 -7.46 1.39 3.88
C ALA A 51 -6.61 0.42 4.72
N THR A 52 -6.66 -0.87 4.38
CA THR A 52 -5.71 -1.86 4.90
C THR A 52 -4.58 -2.01 3.90
N ILE A 53 -3.34 -1.80 4.33
CA ILE A 53 -2.14 -2.04 3.53
C ILE A 53 -1.62 -3.42 3.89
N GLU A 54 -1.57 -4.31 2.90
CA GLU A 54 -1.00 -5.64 3.04
C GLU A 54 0.47 -5.62 2.67
N TYR A 55 1.30 -6.16 3.54
CA TYR A 55 2.74 -6.19 3.39
C TYR A 55 3.27 -7.57 3.80
N THR A 56 3.52 -8.42 2.81
CA THR A 56 4.19 -9.71 3.00
C THR A 56 5.65 -9.44 3.34
N VAL A 57 6.11 -9.95 4.46
CA VAL A 57 7.51 -9.80 4.91
C VAL A 57 8.32 -10.96 4.33
N ILE A 58 9.32 -10.64 3.52
CA ILE A 58 10.19 -11.59 2.81
C ILE A 58 11.61 -11.37 3.30
N GLU A 59 12.20 -12.41 3.88
CA GLU A 59 13.54 -12.39 4.47
C GLU A 59 14.60 -11.88 3.48
N GLY A 60 15.35 -10.85 3.89
CA GLY A 60 16.43 -10.27 3.10
C GLY A 60 16.00 -9.49 1.86
N VAL A 61 14.69 -9.29 1.66
CA VAL A 61 14.16 -8.61 0.46
C VAL A 61 13.47 -7.30 0.82
N ASN A 62 12.52 -7.33 1.75
CA ASN A 62 11.70 -6.16 2.08
C ASN A 62 11.46 -5.99 3.59
N ASP A 63 12.31 -6.61 4.41
CA ASP A 63 12.16 -6.79 5.86
C ASP A 63 13.10 -5.91 6.71
N GLN A 64 14.07 -5.25 6.07
CA GLN A 64 15.05 -4.42 6.76
C GLN A 64 14.46 -3.11 7.35
N PRO A 65 15.06 -2.55 8.42
CA PRO A 65 14.56 -1.32 9.07
C PRO A 65 14.41 -0.09 8.17
N GLU A 66 15.24 0.03 7.13
CA GLU A 66 15.16 1.06 6.09
C GLU A 66 13.85 0.97 5.32
N HIS A 67 13.40 -0.24 4.96
CA HIS A 67 12.12 -0.44 4.28
C HIS A 67 10.95 0.02 5.14
N ALA A 68 11.00 -0.22 6.45
CA ALA A 68 9.99 0.27 7.38
C ALA A 68 9.97 1.81 7.43
N ARG A 69 11.14 2.47 7.42
CA ARG A 69 11.23 3.95 7.39
C ARG A 69 10.69 4.52 6.09
N GLU A 70 11.05 3.94 4.95
CA GLU A 70 10.51 4.33 3.65
C GLU A 70 8.99 4.14 3.60
N LEU A 71 8.47 3.03 4.13
CA LEU A 71 7.03 2.77 4.20
C LEU A 71 6.29 3.82 5.03
N VAL A 72 6.86 4.25 6.16
CA VAL A 72 6.30 5.33 6.99
C VAL A 72 6.24 6.64 6.21
N VAL A 73 7.28 6.99 5.47
CA VAL A 73 7.31 8.20 4.63
C VAL A 73 6.29 8.08 3.50
N LEU A 74 6.24 6.93 2.83
CA LEU A 74 5.36 6.68 1.69
C LEU A 74 3.88 6.79 2.05
N LEU A 75 3.50 6.21 3.19
CA LEU A 75 2.11 6.18 3.66
C LEU A 75 1.72 7.44 4.45
N LYS A 76 2.62 8.41 4.60
CA LYS A 76 2.34 9.67 5.30
C LYS A 76 1.16 10.38 4.63
N GLY A 77 0.13 10.66 5.44
CA GLY A 77 -1.10 11.32 4.97
C GLY A 77 -2.13 10.39 4.33
N LEU A 78 -1.88 9.07 4.26
CA LEU A 78 -2.93 8.09 3.96
C LEU A 78 -3.50 7.53 5.28
N PRO A 79 -4.80 7.67 5.55
CA PRO A 79 -5.45 6.99 6.66
C PRO A 79 -5.47 5.48 6.41
N CYS A 80 -4.53 4.75 7.01
CA CYS A 80 -4.42 3.31 6.82
C CYS A 80 -4.14 2.54 8.12
N LYS A 81 -4.34 1.22 8.04
CA LYS A 81 -3.79 0.21 8.94
C LYS A 81 -2.83 -0.65 8.14
N ILE A 82 -1.76 -1.14 8.75
CA ILE A 82 -0.80 -2.03 8.11
C ILE A 82 -1.04 -3.45 8.64
N ASN A 83 -1.14 -4.41 7.72
CA ASN A 83 -1.19 -5.83 8.01
C ASN A 83 0.13 -6.46 7.54
N LEU A 84 1.01 -6.77 8.49
CA LEU A 84 2.26 -7.49 8.23
C LEU A 84 1.93 -8.98 8.15
N ILE A 85 2.21 -9.59 7.00
CA ILE A 85 1.91 -11.00 6.73
C ILE A 85 3.25 -11.74 6.74
N PRO A 86 3.52 -12.62 7.72
CA PRO A 86 4.73 -13.42 7.74
C PRO A 86 4.69 -14.45 6.60
N PHE A 87 5.85 -14.67 5.97
CA PHE A 87 6.05 -15.70 4.95
C PHE A 87 6.94 -16.82 5.48
#